data_AF-A0A853SXL5-F1
#
_entry.id   AF-A0A853SXL5-F1
#
_cell.length_a   1.000
_cell.length_b   1.000
_cell.length_c   1.000
_cell.angle_alpha   90.00
_cell.angle_beta   90.00
_cell.angle_gamma   90.00
#
_symmetry.space_group_name_H-M   'P 1'
#
loop_
_entity.id
_entity.type
_entity.pdbx_description
1 polymer ?
#
loop_
_entity_poly.entity_id
_entity_poly.type
_entity_poly.pdbx_seq_one_letter_code
_entity_poly.pdbx_strand_id
1 'polypeptide(L)' 'MLTDLQARAALTALIEKYLRGRDPDAGLLIDIVQDPSRQVPIRGVLEDIGQFNGTQFTQQERALIDDLLYLYG' A
#
# COMPACT_ATOMS: atom_id res chain seq x y z
N MET A 1 4.08 -16.48 -2.66
CA MET A 1 4.47 -15.68 -1.50
C MET A 1 5.44 -14.60 -1.95
N LEU A 2 5.12 -13.35 -1.65
CA LEU A 2 6.00 -12.21 -1.92
C LEU A 2 7.18 -12.22 -0.94
N THR A 3 8.33 -11.77 -1.42
CA THR A 3 9.41 -11.35 -0.51
C THR A 3 9.11 -9.98 0.08
N ASP A 4 9.74 -9.61 1.20
CA ASP A 4 9.58 -8.27 1.79
C ASP A 4 9.84 -7.15 0.77
N LEU A 5 10.90 -7.28 -0.04
CA LEU A 5 11.21 -6.31 -1.09
C LEU A 5 10.08 -6.22 -2.14
N GLN A 6 9.54 -7.36 -2.57
CA GLN A 6 8.45 -7.39 -3.53
C GLN A 6 7.16 -6.81 -2.95
N ALA A 7 6.89 -7.08 -1.67
CA ALA A 7 5.72 -6.60 -0.95
C ALA A 7 5.77 -5.09 -0.74
N ARG A 8 6.93 -4.52 -0.34
CA ARG A 8 7.13 -3.06 -0.25
C ARG A 8 6.99 -2.37 -1.60
N ALA A 9 7.57 -2.95 -2.65
CA ALA A 9 7.43 -2.42 -4.01
C ALA A 9 5.97 -2.44 -4.49
N ALA A 10 5.25 -3.53 -4.23
CA ALA A 10 3.85 -3.67 -4.59
C ALA A 10 2.94 -2.69 -3.83
N LEU A 11 3.18 -2.49 -2.53
CA LEU A 11 2.44 -1.52 -1.74
C LEU A 11 2.73 -0.08 -2.19
N THR A 12 3.99 0.24 -2.52
CA THR A 12 4.36 1.53 -3.11
C THR A 12 3.56 1.78 -4.39
N ALA A 13 3.46 0.81 -5.28
CA ALA A 13 2.70 0.94 -6.52
C ALA A 13 1.19 1.18 -6.28
N LEU A 14 0.61 0.57 -5.24
CA LEU A 14 -0.78 0.84 -4.84
C LEU A 14 -0.96 2.28 -4.32
N ILE A 15 -0.05 2.76 -3.47
CA ILE A 15 -0.04 4.14 -2.97
C ILE A 15 0.08 5.12 -4.13
N GLU A 16 1.01 4.89 -5.04
CA GLU A 16 1.18 5.74 -6.21
C GLU A 16 -0.06 5.75 -7.10
N LYS A 17 -0.69 4.60 -7.32
CA LYS A 17 -1.88 4.48 -8.16
C LYS A 17 -3.08 5.23 -7.59
N TYR A 18 -3.27 5.18 -6.27
CA TYR A 18 -4.53 5.59 -5.65
C TYR A 18 -4.45 6.89 -4.85
N LEU A 19 -3.29 7.21 -4.29
CA LEU A 19 -3.10 8.38 -3.42
C LEU A 19 -2.31 9.50 -4.11
N ARG A 20 -1.44 9.20 -5.07
CA ARG A 20 -0.63 10.25 -5.73
C ARG A 20 -1.50 11.28 -6.43
N GLY A 21 -1.32 12.55 -6.05
CA GLY A 21 -2.10 13.68 -6.57
C GLY A 21 -3.49 13.86 -5.93
N ARG A 22 -3.85 13.04 -4.93
CA ARG A 22 -5.09 13.15 -4.15
C ARG A 22 -4.81 13.37 -2.67
N ASP A 23 -3.90 12.57 -2.14
CA ASP A 23 -3.41 12.68 -0.78
C ASP A 23 -2.09 13.47 -0.80
N PRO A 24 -2.00 14.62 -0.09
CA PRO A 24 -0.76 15.37 0.04
C PRO A 24 0.36 14.56 0.71
N ASP A 25 0.02 13.57 1.54
CA ASP A 25 0.95 12.77 2.33
C ASP A 25 1.37 11.48 1.61
N ALA A 26 0.91 11.24 0.37
CA ALA A 26 1.26 10.06 -0.42
C ALA A 26 2.78 9.84 -0.53
N GLY A 27 3.56 10.93 -0.64
CA GLY A 27 5.03 10.85 -0.68
C GLY A 27 5.64 10.35 0.64
N LEU A 28 5.15 10.84 1.77
CA LEU A 28 5.58 10.41 3.11
C LEU A 28 5.23 8.94 3.36
N LEU A 29 4.06 8.49 2.92
CA LEU A 29 3.65 7.09 3.02
C LEU A 29 4.59 6.17 2.23
N ILE A 30 5.00 6.58 1.03
CA ILE A 30 5.97 5.83 0.22
C ILE A 30 7.32 5.74 0.95
N ASP A 31 7.82 6.85 1.49
CA ASP A 31 9.09 6.87 2.23
C ASP A 31 9.06 5.92 3.43
N ILE A 32 7.93 5.89 4.17
CA ILE A 32 7.73 4.98 5.30
C ILE A 32 7.72 3.51 4.85
N VAL A 33 7.02 3.20 3.76
CA VAL A 33 6.93 1.82 3.22
C VAL A 33 8.27 1.35 2.66
N GLN A 34 9.09 2.25 2.11
CA GLN A 34 10.40 1.90 1.56
C GLN A 34 11.49 1.79 2.63
N ASP A 35 11.31 2.38 3.81
CA ASP A 35 12.28 2.27 4.91
C ASP A 35 12.29 0.84 5.49
N PRO A 36 13.37 0.06 5.28
CA PRO A 36 13.46 -1.32 5.75
C PRO A 36 13.54 -1.41 7.27
N SER A 37 13.90 -0.32 7.96
CA SER A 37 13.96 -0.26 9.42
C SER A 37 12.59 0.00 10.04
N ARG A 38 11.58 0.35 9.24
CA ARG A 38 10.22 0.61 9.69
C ARG A 38 9.29 -0.55 9.41
N GLN A 39 8.32 -0.69 10.31
CA GLN A 39 7.17 -1.54 10.08
C GLN A 39 6.28 -0.92 9.00
N VAL A 40 5.79 -1.75 8.10
CA VAL A 40 4.93 -1.34 7.00
C VAL A 40 3.50 -1.09 7.51
N PRO A 41 2.96 0.13 7.41
CA PRO A 41 1.64 0.47 7.95
C PRO A 41 0.50 0.07 6.99
N ILE A 42 0.37 -1.23 6.67
CA ILE A 42 -0.55 -1.71 5.62
C ILE A 42 -2.01 -1.29 5.86
N ARG A 43 -2.50 -1.33 7.11
CA ARG A 43 -3.88 -0.96 7.43
C ARG A 43 -4.15 0.54 7.21
N GLY A 44 -3.24 1.40 7.66
CA GLY A 44 -3.36 2.84 7.46
C GLY A 44 -3.37 3.21 5.98
N VAL A 45 -2.47 2.60 5.20
CA VAL A 45 -2.43 2.80 3.75
C VAL A 45 -3.76 2.40 3.08
N LEU A 46 -4.35 1.27 3.48
CA LEU A 46 -5.63 0.83 2.91
C LEU A 46 -6.81 1.71 3.34
N GLU A 47 -6.78 2.25 4.56
CA GLU A 47 -7.76 3.22 5.05
C GLU A 47 -7.69 4.52 4.24
N ASP A 48 -6.48 5.06 4.03
CA ASP A 48 -6.25 6.26 3.22
C ASP A 48 -6.75 6.04 1.78
N ILE A 49 -6.39 4.89 1.17
CA ILE A 49 -6.90 4.54 -0.17
C ILE A 49 -8.43 4.47 -0.18
N GLY A 50 -9.03 3.89 0.87
CA GLY A 50 -10.49 3.80 1.02
C GLY A 50 -11.17 5.17 1.10
N GLN A 51 -10.56 6.15 1.78
CA GLN A 51 -11.09 7.50 1.94
C GLN A 51 -11.13 8.27 0.63
N PHE A 52 -10.05 8.20 -0.17
CA PHE A 52 -9.95 9.00 -1.39
C PHE A 52 -10.63 8.38 -2.60
N ASN A 53 -10.81 7.07 -2.61
CA ASN A 53 -10.98 6.40 -3.89
C ASN A 53 -12.40 5.95 -4.19
N GLY A 54 -13.26 5.58 -3.23
CA GLY A 54 -14.61 5.06 -3.53
C GLY A 54 -14.68 3.92 -4.58
N THR A 55 -13.53 3.42 -5.01
CA THR A 55 -13.32 2.59 -6.20
C THR A 55 -12.93 1.22 -5.71
N GLN A 56 -13.52 0.21 -6.33
CA GLN A 56 -13.27 -1.18 -5.99
C GLN A 56 -11.89 -1.60 -6.51
N PHE A 57 -11.06 -2.17 -5.63
CA PHE A 57 -9.87 -2.90 -6.06
C PHE A 57 -10.25 -3.98 -7.08
N THR A 58 -9.43 -4.12 -8.11
CA THR A 58 -9.53 -5.22 -9.07
C THR A 58 -9.28 -6.56 -8.37
N GLN A 59 -9.65 -7.66 -9.01
CA GLN A 59 -9.42 -9.00 -8.44
C GLN A 59 -7.92 -9.27 -8.18
N GLN A 60 -7.05 -8.80 -9.07
CA GLN A 60 -5.59 -8.94 -8.92
C GLN A 60 -5.08 -8.12 -7.73
N GLU A 61 -5.58 -6.90 -7.55
CA GLU A 61 -5.20 -6.05 -6.41
C GLU A 61 -5.73 -6.60 -5.09
N ARG A 62 -6.90 -7.22 -5.06
CA ARG A 62 -7.41 -7.89 -3.85
C ARG A 62 -6.51 -9.05 -3.43
N ALA A 63 -6.14 -9.91 -4.38
CA ALA A 63 -5.21 -11.01 -4.09
C ALA A 63 -3.84 -10.48 -3.60
N LEU A 64 -3.37 -9.38 -4.18
CA LEU A 64 -2.16 -8.71 -3.71
C LEU A 64 -2.32 -8.15 -2.29
N ILE A 65 -3.45 -7.49 -2.00
CA ILE A 65 -3.76 -6.96 -0.67
C ILE A 65 -3.82 -8.07 0.37
N ASP A 66 -4.40 -9.23 0.03
CA ASP A 66 -4.44 -10.39 0.91
C ASP A 66 -3.00 -10.87 1.24
N ASP A 67 -2.12 -10.95 0.25
CA ASP A 67 -0.70 -11.29 0.46
C ASP A 67 0.02 -10.24 1.34
N LEU A 68 -0.26 -8.95 1.12
CA LEU A 68 0.33 -7.85 1.90
C LEU A 68 -0.18 -7.83 3.34
N LEU A 69 -1.46 -8.10 3.56
CA LEU A 69 -2.06 -8.24 4.90
C LEU A 69 -1.52 -9.47 5.62
N TYR A 70 -1.27 -10.57 4.91
CA TYR A 70 -0.63 -11.73 5.51
C TYR A 70 0.81 -11.44 5.97
N LEU A 71 1.56 -10.64 5.21
CA LEU A 71 2.96 -10.30 5.51
C LEU A 71 3.12 -9.21 6.58
N TYR A 72 2.24 -8.21 6.60
CA TYR A 72 2.39 -7.01 7.41
C TYR A 72 1.26 -6.73 8.40
N GLY A 73 0.16 -7.49 8.35
CA GLY A 73 -1.10 -7.23 9.06
C GLY A 73 -1.23 -7.81 10.46
#